data_AF-A0A066WLB8-F1
#
_entry.id   AF-A0A066WLB8-F1
#
_cell.length_a   1.000
_cell.length_b   1.000
_cell.length_c   1.000
_cell.angle_alpha   90.00
_cell.angle_beta   90.00
_cell.angle_gamma   90.00
#
_symmetry.space_group_name_H-M   'P 1'
#
loop_
_entity.id
_entity.type
_entity.pdbx_description
1 polymer ?
#
loop_
_entity_poly.entity_id
_entity_poly.type
_entity_poly.pdbx_seq_one_letter_code
_entity_poly.pdbx_strand_id
1 'polypeptide(L)'
;MQPWLDKIHERGLSSIERMDIVGICKRHRAESVIIPEGKRQGWPMKLNKTKLEERAVRDHVWSRIVHLTREPEGSLHFEKLKERHLQKGKKASSGVLQFEQMEGEQAGYYGQIGWALFFKIIMRDLCNTADRTKNVFANDSELNSRIAPLTPNQFITGVMIPELCSLLIAQDLQAAGKPCSLADADVLRLKSIAYGNAMFPLRDNSESASDSDADCDKGKSMASQRRKKEAEGAPAAAPASMRTTRTTVNGAQQAIKSKRRVSRHLSDSTSSDEA
;
A
#
# COMPACT_ATOMS: atom_id res chain seq x y z
N MET A 1 -17.83 -17.96 2.39
CA MET A 1 -19.18 -17.56 2.87
C MET A 1 -19.56 -18.21 4.20
N GLN A 2 -19.07 -19.43 4.50
CA GLN A 2 -19.38 -20.17 5.73
C GLN A 2 -19.35 -19.35 7.03
N PRO A 3 -18.26 -18.64 7.39
CA PRO A 3 -18.13 -17.97 8.70
C PRO A 3 -19.17 -16.88 8.95
N TRP A 4 -19.84 -16.42 7.89
CA TRP A 4 -20.83 -15.36 7.95
C TRP A 4 -22.27 -15.89 7.89
N LEU A 5 -22.48 -17.01 7.19
CA LEU A 5 -23.69 -17.82 7.38
C LEU A 5 -23.77 -18.29 8.84
N ASP A 6 -22.64 -18.65 9.43
CA ASP A 6 -22.52 -19.00 10.85
C ASP A 6 -22.88 -17.79 11.74
N LYS A 7 -22.36 -16.58 11.45
CA LYS A 7 -22.77 -15.35 12.15
C LYS A 7 -24.27 -15.04 12.03
N ILE A 8 -24.87 -15.23 10.84
CA ILE A 8 -26.32 -15.03 10.65
C ILE A 8 -27.10 -16.05 11.46
N HIS A 9 -26.70 -17.32 11.43
CA HIS A 9 -27.37 -18.39 12.16
C HIS A 9 -27.27 -18.18 13.68
N GLU A 10 -26.14 -17.66 14.17
CA GLU A 10 -25.92 -17.42 15.60
C GLU A 10 -26.55 -16.12 16.15
N ARG A 11 -26.58 -15.05 15.36
CA ARG A 11 -26.91 -13.69 15.86
C ARG A 11 -28.04 -12.99 15.11
N GLY A 12 -28.60 -13.62 14.08
CA GLY A 12 -29.69 -13.10 13.26
C GLY A 12 -29.23 -12.05 12.24
N LEU A 13 -30.09 -11.76 11.24
CA LEU A 13 -29.75 -10.82 10.15
C LEU A 13 -29.42 -9.40 10.64
N SER A 14 -29.91 -9.00 11.82
CA SER A 14 -29.66 -7.69 12.43
C SER A 14 -28.24 -7.49 12.94
N SER A 15 -27.43 -8.56 13.04
CA SER A 15 -26.03 -8.47 13.49
C SER A 15 -25.04 -8.12 12.37
N ILE A 16 -25.54 -7.93 11.15
CA ILE A 16 -24.73 -7.62 9.97
C ILE A 16 -24.55 -6.11 9.88
N GLU A 17 -23.32 -5.63 10.02
CA GLU A 17 -23.04 -4.23 9.80
C GLU A 17 -22.89 -3.91 8.31
N ARG A 18 -23.19 -2.68 7.91
CA ARG A 18 -23.05 -2.23 6.52
C ARG A 18 -21.62 -2.45 5.96
N MET A 19 -20.61 -2.42 6.83
CA MET A 19 -19.22 -2.68 6.46
C MET A 19 -18.96 -4.15 6.13
N ASP A 20 -19.67 -5.10 6.75
CA ASP A 20 -19.56 -6.53 6.43
C ASP A 20 -20.05 -6.81 5.01
N ILE A 21 -21.14 -6.15 4.59
CA ILE A 21 -21.71 -6.27 3.24
C ILE A 21 -20.69 -5.81 2.19
N VAL A 22 -19.98 -4.71 2.43
CA VAL A 22 -18.93 -4.22 1.52
C VAL A 22 -17.81 -5.25 1.38
N GLY A 23 -17.39 -5.88 2.48
CA GLY A 23 -16.40 -6.96 2.46
C GLY A 23 -16.85 -8.16 1.63
N ILE A 24 -18.13 -8.55 1.75
CA ILE A 24 -18.73 -9.66 1.00
C ILE A 24 -18.80 -9.32 -0.49
N CYS A 25 -19.28 -8.14 -0.86
CA CYS A 25 -19.33 -7.72 -2.26
C CYS A 25 -17.93 -7.71 -2.89
N LYS A 26 -16.91 -7.26 -2.15
CA LYS A 26 -15.52 -7.29 -2.60
C LYS A 26 -15.01 -8.73 -2.80
N ARG A 27 -15.25 -9.62 -1.83
CA ARG A 27 -14.86 -11.04 -1.92
C ARG A 27 -15.58 -11.77 -3.06
N HIS A 28 -16.89 -11.57 -3.19
CA HIS A 28 -17.67 -12.17 -4.28
C HIS A 28 -17.16 -11.71 -5.65
N ARG A 29 -16.93 -10.41 -5.83
CA ARG A 29 -16.34 -9.90 -7.08
C ARG A 29 -14.95 -10.49 -7.33
N ALA A 30 -14.14 -10.66 -6.29
CA ALA A 30 -12.84 -11.28 -6.40
C ALA A 30 -12.94 -12.73 -6.90
N GLU A 31 -13.77 -13.55 -6.26
CA GLU A 31 -13.94 -14.97 -6.57
C GLU A 31 -14.63 -15.21 -7.93
N SER A 32 -15.63 -14.39 -8.28
CA SER A 32 -16.43 -14.58 -9.48
C SER A 32 -15.84 -13.95 -10.74
N VAL A 33 -15.05 -12.87 -10.61
CA VAL A 33 -14.56 -12.10 -11.77
C VAL A 33 -13.04 -12.01 -11.80
N ILE A 34 -12.42 -11.52 -10.73
CA ILE A 34 -11.00 -11.11 -10.75
C ILE A 34 -10.06 -12.32 -10.78
N ILE A 35 -10.30 -13.33 -9.92
CA ILE A 35 -9.47 -14.52 -9.84
C ILE A 35 -9.58 -15.37 -11.12
N PRO A 36 -10.78 -15.66 -11.66
CA PRO A 36 -10.92 -16.34 -12.93
C PRO A 36 -10.24 -15.60 -14.09
N GLU A 37 -10.33 -14.27 -14.13
CA GLU A 37 -9.62 -13.46 -15.13
C GLU A 37 -8.10 -13.65 -15.04
N GLY A 38 -7.53 -13.50 -13.85
CA GLY A 38 -6.09 -13.70 -13.66
C GLY A 38 -5.63 -15.10 -14.05
N LYS A 39 -6.46 -16.14 -13.79
CA LYS A 39 -6.19 -17.50 -14.24
C LYS A 39 -6.16 -17.62 -15.77
N ARG A 40 -7.09 -16.96 -16.48
CA ARG A 40 -7.09 -16.92 -17.96
C ARG A 40 -5.85 -16.21 -18.51
N GLN A 41 -5.39 -15.17 -17.83
CA GLN A 41 -4.18 -14.44 -18.18
C GLN A 41 -2.88 -15.19 -17.84
N GLY A 42 -2.97 -16.31 -17.10
CA GLY A 42 -1.83 -17.12 -16.68
C GLY A 42 -1.07 -16.55 -15.47
N TRP A 43 -1.71 -15.72 -14.65
CA TRP A 43 -1.09 -15.16 -13.43
C TRP A 43 -0.92 -16.23 -12.35
N PRO A 44 0.09 -16.09 -11.47
CA PRO A 44 0.44 -17.10 -10.50
C PRO A 44 -0.65 -17.29 -9.45
N MET A 45 -1.12 -18.53 -9.31
CA MET A 45 -2.13 -18.91 -8.31
C MET A 45 -1.54 -19.22 -6.93
N LYS A 46 -0.23 -19.42 -6.85
CA LYS A 46 0.52 -19.68 -5.61
C LYS A 46 1.79 -18.86 -5.60
N LEU A 47 2.12 -18.29 -4.45
CA LEU A 47 3.32 -17.47 -4.27
C LEU A 47 4.26 -18.16 -3.27
N ASN A 48 5.37 -18.71 -3.75
CA ASN A 48 6.43 -19.22 -2.88
C ASN A 48 7.36 -18.05 -2.50
N LYS A 49 7.29 -17.62 -1.23
CA LYS A 49 8.03 -16.46 -0.72
C LYS A 49 9.54 -16.65 -0.80
N THR A 50 10.03 -17.84 -0.45
CA THR A 50 11.46 -18.16 -0.47
C THR A 50 12.03 -18.07 -1.88
N LYS A 51 11.37 -18.72 -2.86
CA LYS A 51 11.77 -18.64 -4.27
C LYS A 51 11.67 -17.21 -4.80
N LEU A 52 10.68 -16.44 -4.36
CA LEU A 52 10.53 -15.05 -4.77
C LEU A 52 11.65 -14.17 -4.22
N GLU A 53 12.04 -14.36 -2.96
CA GLU A 53 13.17 -13.68 -2.33
C GLU A 53 14.48 -14.01 -3.05
N GLU A 54 14.76 -15.31 -3.25
CA GLU A 54 15.93 -15.76 -4.01
C GLU A 54 16.00 -15.09 -5.38
N ARG A 55 14.87 -15.03 -6.09
CA ARG A 55 14.81 -14.39 -7.41
C ARG A 55 15.06 -12.89 -7.38
N ALA A 56 14.57 -12.20 -6.35
CA ALA A 56 14.73 -10.76 -6.18
C ALA A 56 16.19 -10.38 -5.87
N VAL A 57 16.92 -11.25 -5.15
CA VAL A 57 18.33 -11.03 -4.81
C VAL A 57 19.32 -11.61 -5.82
N ARG A 58 18.85 -12.26 -6.90
CA ARG A 58 19.73 -12.72 -7.99
C ARG A 58 20.46 -11.54 -8.62
N ASP A 59 21.71 -11.77 -8.99
CA ASP A 59 22.64 -10.72 -9.43
C ASP A 59 22.09 -9.83 -10.55
N HIS A 60 21.48 -10.40 -11.59
CA HIS A 60 20.94 -9.63 -12.73
C HIS A 60 19.70 -8.77 -12.37
N VAL A 61 18.99 -9.09 -11.28
CA VAL A 61 17.88 -8.26 -10.77
C VAL A 61 18.40 -7.25 -9.77
N TRP A 62 19.18 -7.72 -8.81
CA TRP A 62 19.65 -6.89 -7.70
C TRP A 62 20.64 -5.82 -8.17
N SER A 63 21.51 -6.13 -9.14
CA SER A 63 22.39 -5.15 -9.78
C SER A 63 21.61 -3.98 -10.38
N ARG A 64 20.43 -4.23 -10.98
CA ARG A 64 19.55 -3.16 -11.48
C ARG A 64 19.01 -2.29 -10.34
N ILE A 65 18.60 -2.89 -9.22
CA ILE A 65 18.12 -2.14 -8.05
C ILE A 65 19.23 -1.31 -7.41
N VAL A 66 20.45 -1.86 -7.30
CA VAL A 66 21.63 -1.13 -6.84
C VAL A 66 22.02 -0.04 -7.85
N HIS A 67 21.87 -0.27 -9.15
CA HIS A 67 22.15 0.75 -10.18
C HIS A 67 21.27 1.99 -10.00
N LEU A 68 20.02 1.84 -9.55
CA LEU A 68 19.13 2.97 -9.28
C LEU A 68 19.66 3.92 -8.20
N THR A 69 20.53 3.46 -7.29
CA THR A 69 21.14 4.35 -6.28
C THR A 69 22.24 5.23 -6.88
N ARG A 70 22.82 4.82 -8.01
CA ARG A 70 23.83 5.58 -8.75
C ARG A 70 23.18 6.47 -9.81
N GLU A 71 22.27 5.91 -10.58
CA GLU A 71 21.61 6.59 -11.69
C GLU A 71 20.07 6.39 -11.61
N PRO A 72 19.38 7.20 -10.79
CA PRO A 72 17.92 7.11 -10.65
C PRO A 72 17.17 7.56 -11.91
N GLU A 73 17.76 8.44 -12.72
CA GLU A 73 17.13 8.97 -13.94
C GLU A 73 16.93 7.92 -15.03
N GLY A 74 17.64 6.79 -14.96
CA GLY A 74 17.43 5.65 -15.86
C GLY A 74 16.17 4.83 -15.58
N SER A 75 15.34 5.21 -14.60
CA SER A 75 14.06 4.55 -14.31
C SER A 75 12.87 5.38 -14.76
N LEU A 76 11.98 4.74 -15.55
CA LEU A 76 10.68 5.29 -15.92
C LEU A 76 9.82 5.64 -14.70
N HIS A 77 9.98 4.91 -13.59
CA HIS A 77 9.24 5.19 -12.36
C HIS A 77 9.74 6.45 -11.67
N PHE A 78 11.06 6.67 -11.65
CA PHE A 78 11.65 7.88 -11.07
C PHE A 78 11.24 9.13 -11.85
N GLU A 79 11.34 9.09 -13.18
CA GLU A 79 10.93 10.21 -14.03
C GLU A 79 9.45 10.56 -13.83
N LYS A 80 8.55 9.57 -13.91
CA LYS A 80 7.10 9.76 -13.67
C LYS A 80 6.82 10.35 -12.28
N LEU A 81 7.55 9.90 -11.26
CA LEU A 81 7.34 10.36 -9.88
C LEU A 81 7.93 11.76 -9.65
N LYS A 82 9.10 12.06 -10.22
CA LYS A 82 9.75 13.38 -10.19
C LYS A 82 8.90 14.42 -10.91
N GLU A 83 8.44 14.12 -12.13
CA GLU A 83 7.55 15.00 -12.89
C GLU A 83 6.26 15.29 -12.12
N ARG A 84 5.64 14.26 -11.53
CA ARG A 84 4.45 14.43 -10.70
C ARG A 84 4.70 15.35 -9.51
N HIS A 85 5.82 15.18 -8.82
CA HIS A 85 6.20 16.05 -7.71
C HIS A 85 6.42 17.50 -8.15
N LEU A 86 7.01 17.72 -9.33
CA LEU A 86 7.20 19.05 -9.91
C LEU A 86 5.86 19.69 -10.29
N GLN A 87 4.98 18.97 -10.97
CA GLN A 87 3.68 19.47 -11.41
C GLN A 87 2.73 19.75 -10.24
N LYS A 88 2.69 18.87 -9.24
CA LYS A 88 1.72 18.94 -8.14
C LYS A 88 2.25 19.69 -6.92
N GLY A 89 3.57 19.88 -6.80
CA GLY A 89 4.21 20.65 -5.72
C GLY A 89 3.69 20.26 -4.33
N LYS A 90 3.38 21.26 -3.48
CA LYS A 90 2.80 21.04 -2.13
C LYS A 90 1.42 20.37 -2.15
N LYS A 91 0.72 20.32 -3.30
CA LYS A 91 -0.57 19.63 -3.43
C LYS A 91 -0.42 18.12 -3.67
N ALA A 92 0.80 17.64 -3.95
CA ALA A 92 1.10 16.21 -4.05
C ALA A 92 0.66 15.43 -2.80
N SER A 93 0.60 16.08 -1.64
CA SER A 93 0.15 15.53 -0.36
C SER A 93 -1.37 15.49 -0.17
N SER A 94 -2.17 15.94 -1.15
CA SER A 94 -3.65 15.90 -1.02
C SER A 94 -4.16 14.46 -1.08
N GLY A 95 -5.25 14.16 -0.37
CA GLY A 95 -5.74 12.79 -0.21
C GLY A 95 -5.99 12.04 -1.52
N VAL A 96 -6.54 12.70 -2.55
CA VAL A 96 -6.77 12.09 -3.87
C VAL A 96 -5.46 11.68 -4.54
N LEU A 97 -4.43 12.52 -4.43
CA LEU A 97 -3.12 12.30 -5.03
C LEU A 97 -2.31 11.23 -4.30
N GLN A 98 -2.55 11.08 -2.99
CA GLN A 98 -2.01 9.97 -2.21
C GLN A 98 -2.63 8.63 -2.64
N PHE A 99 -3.94 8.58 -2.93
CA PHE A 99 -4.56 7.35 -3.44
C PHE A 99 -3.97 6.92 -4.79
N GLU A 100 -3.83 7.84 -5.74
CA GLU A 100 -3.16 7.57 -7.03
C GLU A 100 -1.71 7.08 -6.85
N GLN A 101 -1.00 7.66 -5.88
CA GLN A 101 0.35 7.22 -5.55
C GLN A 101 0.36 5.79 -5.00
N MET A 102 -0.53 5.48 -4.05
CA MET A 102 -0.62 4.16 -3.46
C MET A 102 -0.88 3.06 -4.48
N GLU A 103 -1.68 3.32 -5.53
CA GLU A 103 -1.88 2.37 -6.63
C GLU A 103 -0.59 2.13 -7.42
N GLY A 104 0.18 3.20 -7.69
CA GLY A 104 1.46 3.14 -8.36
C GLY A 104 2.53 2.34 -7.59
N GLU A 105 2.46 2.31 -6.26
CA GLU A 105 3.42 1.63 -5.39
C GLU A 105 3.17 0.12 -5.22
N GLN A 106 2.04 -0.41 -5.71
CA GLN A 106 1.67 -1.81 -5.48
C GLN A 106 2.47 -2.81 -6.31
N ALA A 107 2.56 -4.06 -5.83
CA ALA A 107 3.36 -5.12 -6.46
C ALA A 107 2.63 -5.90 -7.57
N GLY A 108 1.52 -5.38 -8.12
CA GLY A 108 0.73 -6.07 -9.15
C GLY A 108 0.20 -7.43 -8.68
N TYR A 109 0.30 -8.47 -9.52
CA TYR A 109 -0.18 -9.82 -9.15
C TYR A 109 0.55 -10.46 -7.97
N TYR A 110 1.69 -9.93 -7.50
CA TYR A 110 2.34 -10.43 -6.28
C TYR A 110 1.61 -9.97 -5.00
N GLY A 111 0.69 -9.00 -5.13
CA GLY A 111 -0.16 -8.52 -4.05
C GLY A 111 0.58 -7.88 -2.88
N GLN A 112 -0.08 -7.84 -1.73
CA GLN A 112 0.45 -7.22 -0.53
C GLN A 112 1.60 -8.04 0.09
N ILE A 113 1.53 -9.38 -0.04
CA ILE A 113 2.60 -10.27 0.41
C ILE A 113 3.90 -9.97 -0.37
N GLY A 114 3.82 -9.87 -1.69
CA GLY A 114 4.98 -9.53 -2.53
C GLY A 114 5.54 -8.16 -2.20
N TRP A 115 4.67 -7.15 -2.08
CA TRP A 115 5.08 -5.81 -1.70
C TRP A 115 5.84 -5.79 -0.36
N ALA A 116 5.29 -6.43 0.68
CA ALA A 116 5.91 -6.48 2.00
C ALA A 116 7.25 -7.23 1.99
N LEU A 117 7.36 -8.28 1.17
CA LEU A 117 8.62 -9.01 0.99
C LEU A 117 9.68 -8.12 0.34
N PHE A 118 9.36 -7.47 -0.78
CA PHE A 118 10.28 -6.60 -1.50
C PHE A 118 10.73 -5.40 -0.66
N PHE A 119 9.79 -4.77 0.06
CA PHE A 119 10.10 -3.71 1.01
C PHE A 119 11.06 -4.21 2.09
N LYS A 120 10.82 -5.39 2.67
CA LYS A 120 11.71 -5.99 3.67
C LYS A 120 13.12 -6.23 3.12
N ILE A 121 13.26 -6.77 1.91
CA ILE A 121 14.56 -7.05 1.28
C ILE A 121 15.34 -5.74 1.08
N ILE A 122 14.72 -4.73 0.48
CA ILE A 122 15.34 -3.43 0.24
C ILE A 122 15.75 -2.76 1.55
N MET A 123 14.88 -2.78 2.56
CA MET A 123 15.19 -2.21 3.88
C MET A 123 16.33 -2.93 4.58
N ARG A 124 16.39 -4.27 4.49
CA ARG A 124 17.48 -5.08 5.05
C ARG A 124 18.81 -4.74 4.40
N ASP A 125 18.84 -4.71 3.06
CA ASP A 125 20.09 -4.72 2.31
C ASP A 125 20.62 -3.31 1.98
N LEU A 126 19.76 -2.30 1.85
CA LEU A 126 20.16 -0.92 1.51
C LEU A 126 20.02 0.08 2.67
N CYS A 127 19.05 -0.13 3.57
CA CYS A 127 18.79 0.80 4.67
C CYS A 127 19.34 0.34 6.02
N ASN A 128 19.77 -0.92 6.13
CA ASN A 128 20.20 -1.63 7.35
C ASN A 128 20.18 -0.78 8.63
N THR A 129 19.08 -0.81 9.36
CA THR A 129 18.89 0.02 10.56
C THR A 129 19.82 -0.39 11.71
N ALA A 130 20.31 -1.64 11.72
CA ALA A 130 21.19 -2.14 12.77
C ALA A 130 22.64 -1.65 12.62
N ASP A 131 23.09 -1.46 11.37
CA ASP A 131 24.44 -0.99 11.06
C ASP A 131 24.37 0.26 10.17
N ARG A 132 24.38 1.43 10.81
CA ARG A 132 24.31 2.74 10.12
C ARG A 132 25.43 2.91 9.10
N THR A 133 26.57 2.24 9.23
CA THR A 133 27.68 2.33 8.27
C THR A 133 27.35 1.68 6.92
N LYS A 134 26.36 0.79 6.89
CA LYS A 134 25.87 0.11 5.68
C LYS A 134 24.60 0.74 5.11
N ASN A 135 24.01 1.73 5.79
CA ASN A 135 22.85 2.43 5.28
C ASN A 135 23.26 3.38 4.15
N VAL A 136 22.94 3.01 2.92
CA VAL A 136 23.29 3.74 1.70
C VAL A 136 22.66 5.14 1.72
N PHE A 137 21.40 5.25 2.14
CA PHE A 137 20.68 6.54 2.17
C PHE A 137 21.15 7.46 3.31
N ALA A 138 21.73 6.93 4.39
CA ALA A 138 22.27 7.76 5.46
C ALA A 138 23.69 8.26 5.16
N ASN A 139 24.49 7.46 4.44
CA ASN A 139 25.90 7.75 4.23
C ASN A 139 26.20 8.42 2.88
N ASP A 140 25.32 8.26 1.88
CA ASP A 140 25.48 8.88 0.57
C ASP A 140 24.62 10.16 0.48
N SER A 141 25.23 11.31 0.81
CA SER A 141 24.59 12.62 0.64
C SER A 141 24.38 12.98 -0.85
N GLU A 142 25.17 12.39 -1.75
CA GLU A 142 25.05 12.62 -3.19
C GLU A 142 23.80 11.89 -3.72
N LEU A 143 23.55 10.65 -3.27
CA LEU A 143 22.31 9.93 -3.55
C LEU A 143 21.08 10.74 -3.14
N ASN A 144 21.07 11.30 -1.93
CA ASN A 144 19.96 12.13 -1.47
C ASN A 144 19.72 13.35 -2.38
N SER A 145 20.80 13.91 -2.93
CA SER A 145 20.73 15.00 -3.90
C SER A 145 20.22 14.52 -5.26
N ARG A 146 20.62 13.33 -5.71
CA ARG A 146 20.17 12.72 -6.98
C ARG A 146 18.69 12.32 -6.95
N ILE A 147 18.16 11.88 -5.81
CA ILE A 147 16.74 11.49 -5.68
C ILE A 147 15.81 12.67 -5.39
N ALA A 148 16.35 13.87 -5.15
CA ALA A 148 15.54 15.06 -4.92
C ALA A 148 14.58 15.31 -6.11
N PRO A 149 13.32 15.71 -5.86
CA PRO A 149 12.74 16.15 -4.59
C PRO A 149 12.15 15.05 -3.71
N LEU A 150 12.40 13.77 -4.01
CA LEU A 150 11.82 12.63 -3.29
C LEU A 150 12.57 12.36 -1.99
N THR A 151 11.83 11.91 -0.97
CA THR A 151 12.44 11.32 0.24
C THR A 151 12.93 9.89 -0.05
N PRO A 152 13.90 9.36 0.71
CA PRO A 152 14.36 7.97 0.57
C PRO A 152 13.21 6.95 0.60
N ASN A 153 12.23 7.14 1.48
CA ASN A 153 11.08 6.23 1.54
C ASN A 153 10.22 6.30 0.27
N GLN A 154 9.94 7.49 -0.26
CA GLN A 154 9.20 7.65 -1.51
C GLN A 154 9.96 7.07 -2.71
N PHE A 155 11.30 7.18 -2.70
CA PHE A 155 12.14 6.54 -3.71
C PHE A 155 12.04 5.01 -3.63
N ILE A 156 12.09 4.43 -2.42
CA ILE A 156 11.95 2.99 -2.23
C ILE A 156 10.56 2.50 -2.66
N THR A 157 9.49 3.10 -2.13
CA THR A 157 8.11 2.64 -2.38
C THR A 157 7.62 2.96 -3.79
N GLY A 158 8.00 4.12 -4.32
CA GLY A 158 7.52 4.64 -5.60
C GLY A 158 8.39 4.33 -6.81
N VAL A 159 9.66 3.93 -6.61
CA VAL A 159 10.59 3.63 -7.70
C VAL A 159 11.17 2.23 -7.57
N MET A 160 11.88 1.94 -6.49
CA MET A 160 12.63 0.68 -6.37
C MET A 160 11.72 -0.55 -6.34
N ILE A 161 10.62 -0.50 -5.59
CA ILE A 161 9.66 -1.61 -5.52
C ILE A 161 8.94 -1.81 -6.87
N PRO A 162 8.34 -0.77 -7.50
CA PRO A 162 7.73 -0.91 -8.83
C PRO A 162 8.68 -1.42 -9.91
N GLU A 163 9.94 -0.95 -9.92
CA GLU A 163 10.96 -1.44 -10.86
C GLU A 163 11.27 -2.92 -10.61
N LEU A 164 11.50 -3.30 -9.35
CA LEU A 164 11.74 -4.70 -8.95
C LEU A 164 10.57 -5.61 -9.38
N CYS A 165 9.34 -5.17 -9.15
CA CYS A 165 8.15 -5.91 -9.56
C CYS A 165 8.11 -6.07 -11.08
N SER A 166 8.35 -5.00 -11.84
CA SER A 166 8.32 -5.03 -13.30
C SER A 166 9.41 -5.96 -13.87
N LEU A 167 10.61 -5.99 -13.27
CA LEU A 167 11.68 -6.92 -13.65
C LEU A 167 11.29 -8.39 -13.40
N LEU A 168 10.70 -8.68 -12.24
CA LEU A 168 10.28 -10.04 -11.90
C LEU A 168 9.10 -10.50 -12.78
N ILE A 169 8.19 -9.59 -13.12
CA ILE A 169 7.09 -9.83 -14.06
C ILE A 169 7.62 -10.12 -15.46
N ALA A 170 8.56 -9.31 -15.96
CA ALA A 170 9.18 -9.55 -17.27
C ALA A 170 9.86 -10.92 -17.32
N GLN A 171 10.50 -11.34 -16.22
CA GLN A 171 11.09 -12.69 -16.12
C GLN A 171 10.05 -13.80 -16.11
N ASP A 172 8.94 -13.62 -15.39
CA ASP A 172 7.85 -14.59 -15.39
C ASP A 172 7.27 -14.77 -16.79
N LEU A 173 7.06 -13.67 -17.50
CA LEU A 173 6.56 -13.67 -18.88
C LEU A 173 7.56 -14.27 -19.86
N GLN A 174 8.84 -13.97 -19.71
CA GLN A 174 9.91 -14.60 -20.51
C GLN A 174 9.96 -16.11 -20.28
N ALA A 175 9.86 -16.58 -19.03
CA ALA A 175 9.80 -17.99 -18.70
C ALA A 175 8.53 -18.67 -19.26
N ALA A 176 7.43 -17.93 -19.39
CA ALA A 176 6.20 -18.37 -20.04
C ALA A 176 6.23 -18.26 -21.59
N GLY A 177 7.36 -17.91 -22.20
CA GLY A 177 7.53 -17.80 -23.65
C GLY A 177 6.94 -16.52 -24.26
N LYS A 178 6.65 -15.50 -23.45
CA LYS A 178 6.10 -14.20 -23.87
C LYS A 178 7.04 -13.06 -23.45
N PRO A 179 8.25 -12.93 -24.04
CA PRO A 179 9.16 -11.86 -23.68
C PRO A 179 8.50 -10.50 -23.89
N CYS A 180 8.65 -9.59 -22.94
CA CYS A 180 8.07 -8.25 -23.00
C CYS A 180 9.09 -7.20 -22.56
N SER A 181 8.85 -5.95 -22.92
CA SER A 181 9.66 -4.85 -22.41
C SER A 181 9.35 -4.59 -20.92
N LEU A 182 10.23 -3.86 -20.24
CA LEU A 182 9.99 -3.45 -18.86
C LEU A 182 8.75 -2.54 -18.73
N ALA A 183 8.48 -1.72 -19.76
CA ALA A 183 7.30 -0.87 -19.82
C ALA A 183 6.00 -1.70 -19.94
N ASP A 184 6.02 -2.77 -20.75
CA ASP A 184 4.87 -3.68 -20.85
C ASP A 184 4.63 -4.42 -19.54
N ALA A 185 5.71 -4.81 -18.84
CA ALA A 185 5.63 -5.42 -17.52
C ALA A 185 5.04 -4.46 -16.47
N ASP A 186 5.36 -3.17 -16.53
CA ASP A 186 4.75 -2.15 -15.67
C ASP A 186 3.23 -2.00 -15.96
N VAL A 187 2.84 -1.99 -17.23
CA VAL A 187 1.42 -1.97 -17.62
C VAL A 187 0.71 -3.21 -17.08
N LEU A 188 1.33 -4.39 -17.15
CA LEU A 188 0.77 -5.62 -16.60
C LEU A 188 0.69 -5.57 -15.07
N ARG A 189 1.72 -5.03 -14.40
CA ARG A 189 1.75 -4.82 -12.95
C ARG A 189 0.52 -4.02 -12.52
N LEU A 190 0.27 -2.88 -13.15
CA LEU A 190 -0.89 -2.03 -12.84
C LEU A 190 -2.22 -2.76 -13.09
N LYS A 191 -2.36 -3.46 -14.22
CA LYS A 191 -3.58 -4.24 -14.55
C LYS A 191 -3.85 -5.38 -13.57
N SER A 192 -2.81 -5.93 -12.95
CA SER A 192 -2.90 -7.11 -12.09
C SER A 192 -3.00 -6.80 -10.59
N ILE A 193 -3.04 -5.52 -10.21
CA ILE A 193 -3.19 -5.06 -8.83
C ILE A 193 -4.41 -5.69 -8.13
N ALA A 194 -5.58 -5.60 -8.74
CA ALA A 194 -6.82 -6.10 -8.14
C ALA A 194 -6.75 -7.62 -7.88
N TYR A 195 -6.08 -8.36 -8.76
CA TYR A 195 -5.85 -9.78 -8.60
C TYR A 195 -4.86 -10.08 -7.48
N GLY A 196 -3.71 -9.40 -7.44
CA GLY A 196 -2.72 -9.61 -6.38
C GLY A 196 -3.31 -9.33 -4.99
N ASN A 197 -4.11 -8.28 -4.86
CA ASN A 197 -4.79 -7.95 -3.60
C ASN A 197 -5.84 -9.00 -3.20
N ALA A 198 -6.50 -9.63 -4.16
CA ALA A 198 -7.45 -10.71 -3.91
C ALA A 198 -6.76 -12.03 -3.54
N MET A 199 -5.67 -12.38 -4.23
CA MET A 199 -4.98 -13.66 -4.10
C MET A 199 -3.95 -13.69 -2.98
N PHE A 200 -3.23 -12.59 -2.76
CA PHE A 200 -2.10 -12.52 -1.84
C PHE A 200 -2.22 -11.30 -0.89
N PRO A 201 -3.30 -11.19 -0.08
CA PRO A 201 -3.43 -10.17 0.95
C PRO A 201 -2.46 -10.44 2.13
N LEU A 202 -2.10 -9.39 2.88
CA LEU A 202 -1.15 -9.50 4.00
C LEU A 202 -1.76 -10.22 5.23
N ARG A 203 -3.10 -10.19 5.40
CA ARG A 203 -4.00 -10.98 6.29
C ARG A 203 -5.45 -10.42 6.20
N ASP A 204 -6.56 -11.11 6.51
CA ASP A 204 -6.89 -12.06 7.60
C ASP A 204 -7.07 -13.53 7.20
N ASN A 205 -6.35 -14.43 7.86
CA ASN A 205 -6.78 -15.83 8.03
C ASN A 205 -6.80 -16.09 9.55
N SER A 206 -7.98 -15.98 10.15
CA SER A 206 -8.33 -16.83 11.29
C SER A 206 -8.21 -18.27 10.79
N GLU A 207 -7.30 -19.05 11.40
CA GLU A 207 -7.18 -20.51 11.22
C GLU A 207 -6.74 -20.99 9.83
N SER A 208 -5.42 -21.17 9.68
CA SER A 208 -4.82 -22.41 9.12
C SER A 208 -3.30 -22.21 9.01
N ALA A 209 -2.63 -22.15 10.15
CA ALA A 209 -1.21 -22.46 10.21
C ALA A 209 -1.10 -23.98 10.44
N SER A 210 -1.36 -24.74 9.38
CA SER A 210 -0.88 -26.12 9.26
C SER A 210 0.26 -26.11 8.24
N ASP A 211 1.39 -25.55 8.66
CA ASP A 211 2.67 -26.04 8.15
C ASP A 211 3.32 -26.76 9.32
N SER A 212 3.34 -28.08 9.16
CA SER A 212 4.04 -29.05 9.97
C SER A 212 5.55 -28.84 9.80
N ASP A 213 6.19 -28.31 10.84
CA ASP A 213 7.58 -28.63 11.15
C ASP A 213 7.64 -29.05 12.61
N ALA A 214 7.54 -30.36 12.81
CA ALA A 214 7.99 -31.01 14.02
C ALA A 214 9.52 -31.00 14.00
N ASP A 215 10.16 -30.31 14.94
CA ASP A 215 10.87 -30.96 16.05
C ASP A 215 11.55 -29.93 16.97
N CYS A 216 11.59 -30.29 18.25
CA CYS A 216 12.44 -29.77 19.33
C CYS A 216 12.13 -28.36 19.90
N ASP A 217 11.35 -28.30 21.00
CA ASP A 217 11.96 -28.25 22.34
C ASP A 217 10.88 -28.25 23.44
N LYS A 218 11.06 -29.12 24.43
CA LYS A 218 10.17 -29.30 25.57
C LYS A 218 10.53 -28.30 26.67
N GLY A 219 9.63 -27.34 26.90
CA GLY A 219 9.19 -26.98 28.24
C GLY A 219 10.04 -25.99 29.04
N LYS A 220 9.41 -24.87 29.40
CA LYS A 220 8.86 -24.66 30.75
C LYS A 220 8.02 -23.38 30.81
N SER A 221 6.74 -23.59 31.10
CA SER A 221 5.83 -22.63 31.71
C SER A 221 6.43 -22.03 32.97
N MET A 222 6.33 -20.71 33.15
CA MET A 222 6.06 -20.06 34.45
C MET A 222 5.54 -18.64 34.20
N ALA A 223 4.24 -18.52 33.94
CA ALA A 223 3.49 -17.39 34.45
C ALA A 223 3.31 -17.58 35.96
N SER A 224 3.26 -16.48 36.72
CA SER A 224 2.89 -16.40 38.15
C SER A 224 4.04 -16.46 39.17
N GLN A 225 4.70 -15.31 39.37
CA GLN A 225 5.04 -14.81 40.71
C GLN A 225 4.83 -13.27 40.70
N ARG A 226 3.64 -12.81 41.09
CA ARG A 226 3.34 -12.15 42.37
C ARG A 226 4.28 -10.97 42.65
N ARG A 227 3.82 -9.73 42.42
CA ARG A 227 3.24 -8.87 43.48
C ARG A 227 3.96 -9.00 44.83
N LYS A 228 4.99 -8.18 45.07
CA LYS A 228 5.27 -7.55 46.37
C LYS A 228 6.44 -6.54 46.26
N LYS A 229 6.11 -5.25 46.25
CA LYS A 229 6.71 -4.19 47.10
C LYS A 229 6.24 -2.82 46.61
N GLU A 230 5.22 -2.31 47.28
CA GLU A 230 4.95 -0.88 47.39
C GLU A 230 5.76 -0.30 48.56
N ALA A 231 5.98 1.01 48.47
CA ALA A 231 6.12 2.01 49.54
C ALA A 231 7.40 2.06 50.40
N GLU A 232 8.11 3.19 50.26
CA GLU A 232 8.63 4.13 51.28
C GLU A 232 9.68 5.03 50.58
N GLY A 233 9.63 6.36 50.53
CA GLY A 233 8.77 7.38 51.11
C GLY A 233 9.01 8.75 50.44
N ALA A 234 8.05 9.66 50.62
CA ALA A 234 8.19 11.10 50.36
C ALA A 234 8.75 11.78 51.65
N PRO A 235 9.26 13.03 51.65
CA PRO A 235 8.42 14.21 51.37
C PRO A 235 9.06 15.44 50.66
N ALA A 236 8.16 16.18 50.00
CA ALA A 236 7.92 17.64 49.94
C ALA A 236 9.05 18.68 49.76
N ALA A 237 8.92 19.51 48.70
CA ALA A 237 8.68 20.97 48.80
C ALA A 237 8.31 21.58 47.43
N ALA A 238 7.25 22.40 47.40
CA ALA A 238 6.88 23.36 46.35
C ALA A 238 7.36 24.79 46.78
N PRO A 239 7.15 25.94 46.08
CA PRO A 239 6.19 26.21 45.00
C PRO A 239 6.58 27.26 43.92
N ALA A 240 5.57 27.64 43.12
CA ALA A 240 5.42 28.82 42.23
C ALA A 240 5.90 28.62 40.76
N SER A 241 5.21 29.05 39.70
CA SER A 241 4.14 30.04 39.50
C SER A 241 3.54 29.89 38.08
N MET A 242 2.22 30.14 37.93
CA MET A 242 1.46 30.75 36.82
C MET A 242 1.83 30.42 35.34
N ARG A 243 0.91 30.19 34.38
CA ARG A 243 -0.29 30.97 34.08
C ARG A 243 -1.14 30.24 33.02
N THR A 244 -2.45 30.29 33.21
CA THR A 244 -3.52 29.93 32.28
C THR A 244 -3.72 30.99 31.19
N THR A 245 -4.02 30.57 29.96
CA THR A 245 -5.01 31.25 29.11
C THR A 245 -5.70 30.25 28.19
N ARG A 246 -7.00 30.16 28.41
CA ARG A 246 -8.03 29.49 27.62
C ARG A 246 -8.69 30.58 26.80
N THR A 247 -8.70 30.48 25.47
CA THR A 247 -9.54 31.36 24.63
C THR A 247 -10.42 30.47 23.76
N THR A 248 -11.67 30.36 24.21
CA THR A 248 -12.83 30.00 23.40
C THR A 248 -13.28 31.24 22.64
N VAL A 249 -13.49 31.14 21.32
CA VAL A 249 -14.51 31.95 20.63
C VAL A 249 -15.22 31.06 19.61
N ASN A 250 -16.48 30.77 19.92
CA ASN A 250 -17.51 30.30 19.00
C ASN A 250 -17.94 31.44 18.07
N GLY A 251 -18.37 31.09 16.86
CA GLY A 251 -19.45 31.82 16.18
C GLY A 251 -19.12 32.33 14.79
N ALA A 252 -19.64 31.64 13.77
CA ALA A 252 -20.55 32.25 12.78
C ALA A 252 -20.88 31.20 11.69
N GLN A 253 -22.00 30.51 11.88
CA GLN A 253 -22.79 30.00 10.77
C GLN A 253 -23.62 31.16 10.18
N GLN A 254 -23.91 31.05 8.88
CA GLN A 254 -25.01 31.65 8.10
C GLN A 254 -24.71 32.87 7.20
N ALA A 255 -24.79 32.61 5.89
CA ALA A 255 -25.47 33.40 4.84
C ALA A 255 -25.37 32.57 3.53
N ILE A 256 -26.30 31.70 3.13
CA ILE A 256 -27.64 31.90 2.54
C ILE A 256 -27.72 32.93 1.39
N LYS A 257 -27.90 32.37 0.18
CA LYS A 257 -28.68 32.83 -0.99
C LYS A 257 -28.44 34.24 -1.55
N SER A 258 -27.92 34.31 -2.78
CA SER A 258 -28.51 35.10 -3.88
C SER A 258 -27.78 34.88 -5.21
N LYS A 259 -28.39 34.15 -6.15
CA LYS A 259 -28.30 34.43 -7.60
C LYS A 259 -29.30 33.55 -8.35
N ARG A 260 -30.52 34.05 -8.48
CA ARG A 260 -31.53 33.57 -9.44
C ARG A 260 -32.45 34.74 -9.79
N ARG A 261 -32.33 35.22 -11.04
CA ARG A 261 -33.23 36.08 -11.85
C ARG A 261 -32.34 36.96 -12.75
N VAL A 262 -32.55 37.17 -14.04
CA VAL A 262 -33.60 36.82 -15.02
C VAL A 262 -32.93 36.98 -16.40
N SER A 263 -33.18 36.06 -17.33
CA SER A 263 -33.71 36.46 -18.66
C SER A 263 -34.27 35.24 -19.39
N ARG A 264 -35.61 35.24 -19.51
CA ARG A 264 -36.41 34.42 -20.42
C ARG A 264 -37.41 35.40 -21.06
N HIS A 265 -37.37 35.49 -22.38
CA HIS A 265 -38.45 35.80 -23.34
C HIS A 265 -37.74 36.05 -24.68
N LEU A 266 -38.02 35.33 -25.77
CA LEU A 266 -39.29 35.15 -26.52
C LEU A 266 -39.27 33.77 -27.23
N SER A 267 -40.27 32.90 -27.03
CA SER A 267 -41.44 32.60 -27.92
C SER A 267 -41.03 32.21 -29.35
N ASP A 268 -41.15 30.96 -29.79
CA ASP A 268 -42.36 30.17 -30.09
C ASP A 268 -42.91 30.48 -31.50
N SER A 269 -42.81 29.49 -32.38
CA SER A 269 -43.72 29.27 -33.53
C SER A 269 -43.40 27.94 -34.24
N THR A 270 -44.24 26.92 -33.97
CA THR A 270 -45.00 26.10 -34.96
C THR A 270 -44.26 25.35 -36.07
N SER A 271 -44.28 24.00 -36.07
CA SER A 271 -45.22 23.10 -36.82
C SER A 271 -44.98 23.18 -38.34
N SER A 272 -44.59 22.14 -39.09
CA SER A 272 -45.30 20.90 -39.41
C SER A 272 -45.02 20.66 -40.91
N ASP A 273 -44.84 19.39 -41.28
CA ASP A 273 -45.28 18.76 -42.53
C ASP A 273 -44.75 19.16 -43.93
N GLU A 274 -44.58 18.09 -44.72
CA GLU A 274 -44.58 17.95 -46.19
C GLU A 274 -43.40 18.48 -47.03
N ALA A 275 -42.50 17.56 -47.43
CA ALA A 275 -42.40 17.02 -48.80
C ALA A 275 -41.23 16.01 -48.92
#